data_AF-A0A095A957-F1
#
_entry.id   AF-A0A095A957-F1
#
_cell.length_a   1.000
_cell.length_b   1.000
_cell.length_c   1.000
_cell.angle_alpha   90.00
_cell.angle_beta   90.00
_cell.angle_gamma   90.00
#
_symmetry.space_group_name_H-M   'P 1'
#
loop_
_entity.id
_entity.type
_entity.pdbx_description
1 polymer ?
#
loop_
_entity_poly.entity_id
_entity_poly.type
_entity_poly.pdbx_seq_one_letter_code
_entity_poly.pdbx_strand_id
1 'polypeptide(L)'
;VIYYYNCANVAATITKLKSMTHRENKIEKVVRKPRCLLGNCTANVELTFERPICIEVYEKCKPLGRFMLRVGGESIAGGTVTKLIPSKKEPSC
;
A
#
# COMPACT_ATOMS: atom_id res chain seq x y z
N VAL A 1 1.83 -5.55 8.83
CA VAL A 1 2.18 -4.12 8.97
C VAL A 1 0.97 -3.37 9.51
N ILE A 2 1.15 -2.22 10.17
CA ILE A 2 0.01 -1.41 10.62
C ILE A 2 -0.23 -0.29 9.62
N TYR A 3 -1.45 -0.21 9.10
CA TYR A 3 -1.93 0.79 8.15
C TYR A 3 -2.64 1.90 8.91
N TYR A 4 -2.04 3.09 8.91
CA TYR A 4 -2.58 4.30 9.52
C TYR A 4 -3.25 5.15 8.44
N TYR A 5 -4.50 5.53 8.69
CA TYR A 5 -5.29 6.38 7.80
C TYR A 5 -6.14 7.33 8.63
N ASN A 6 -6.20 8.61 8.23
CA ASN A 6 -6.93 9.66 8.94
C ASN A 6 -6.76 9.62 10.48
N CYS A 7 -7.76 9.10 11.21
CA CYS A 7 -7.76 8.99 12.68
C CYS A 7 -7.72 7.54 13.20
N ALA A 8 -7.51 6.56 12.33
CA ALA A 8 -7.63 5.14 12.65
C ALA A 8 -6.42 4.33 12.15
N ASN A 9 -6.30 3.11 12.67
CA ASN A 9 -5.28 2.17 12.26
C ASN A 9 -5.83 0.75 12.17
N VAL A 10 -5.29 -0.05 11.25
CA VAL A 10 -5.69 -1.43 11.03
C VAL A 10 -4.47 -2.29 10.67
N ALA A 11 -4.50 -3.56 11.05
CA ALA A 11 -3.52 -4.51 10.56
C ALA A 11 -3.75 -4.78 9.06
N ALA A 12 -2.66 -4.71 8.30
CA ALA A 12 -2.64 -4.99 6.87
C ALA A 12 -1.47 -5.92 6.53
N THR A 13 -1.69 -6.76 5.53
CA THR A 13 -0.69 -7.66 4.96
C THR A 13 -0.42 -7.27 3.52
N ILE A 14 0.86 -7.15 3.17
CA ILE A 14 1.27 -6.92 1.78
C ILE A 14 1.17 -8.26 1.05
N THR A 15 0.18 -8.41 0.17
CA THR A 15 -0.10 -9.69 -0.50
C THR A 15 0.65 -9.84 -1.80
N LYS A 16 0.86 -8.74 -2.55
CA LYS A 16 1.63 -8.77 -3.80
C LYS A 16 2.47 -7.53 -3.99
N LEU A 17 3.67 -7.72 -4.53
CA LEU A 17 4.55 -6.67 -5.03
C LEU A 17 4.47 -6.64 -6.56
N LYS A 18 3.91 -5.57 -7.14
CA LYS A 18 3.73 -5.48 -8.61
C LYS A 18 4.96 -4.90 -9.29
N SER A 19 5.41 -3.75 -8.80
CA SER A 19 6.55 -3.04 -9.38
C SER A 19 7.26 -2.24 -8.30
N MET A 20 8.56 -2.07 -8.47
CA MET A 20 9.38 -1.17 -7.69
C MET A 20 10.12 -0.24 -8.65
N THR A 21 10.18 1.03 -8.31
CA THR A 21 10.95 2.05 -9.00
C THR A 21 12.01 2.53 -8.02
N HIS A 22 13.28 2.29 -8.36
CA HIS A 22 14.41 2.80 -7.60
C HIS A 22 14.95 4.05 -8.30
N ARG A 23 15.13 5.14 -7.54
CA ARG A 23 15.67 6.39 -8.05
C ARG A 23 17.10 6.55 -7.54
N GLU A 24 18.05 6.23 -8.40
CA GLU A 24 19.48 6.33 -8.11
C GLU A 24 20.13 7.27 -9.12
N ASN A 25 20.70 8.38 -8.64
CA ASN A 25 21.54 9.29 -9.44
C ASN A 25 20.97 9.64 -10.83
N LYS A 26 19.72 10.13 -10.88
CA LYS A 26 18.95 10.47 -12.11
C LYS A 26 18.45 9.31 -12.97
N ILE A 27 18.81 8.06 -12.70
CA ILE A 27 18.33 6.90 -13.47
C ILE A 27 17.17 6.24 -12.72
N GLU A 28 16.01 6.17 -13.36
CA GLU A 28 14.87 5.42 -12.86
C GLU A 28 14.95 3.98 -13.33
N LYS A 29 15.18 3.05 -12.39
CA LYS A 29 15.16 1.61 -12.67
C LYS A 29 13.83 1.04 -12.21
N VAL A 30 13.04 0.56 -13.18
CA VAL A 30 11.76 -0.10 -12.91
C VAL A 30 11.95 -1.61 -12.89
N VAL A 31 11.77 -2.22 -11.72
CA VAL A 31 11.81 -3.66 -11.52
C VAL A 31 10.38 -4.19 -11.46
N ARG A 32 10.03 -5.10 -12.37
CA ARG A 32 8.74 -5.79 -12.38
C ARG A 32 8.81 -7.00 -11.45
N LYS A 33 7.79 -7.19 -10.60
CA LYS A 33 7.69 -8.28 -9.62
C LYS A 33 8.96 -8.46 -8.76
N PRO A 34 9.37 -7.42 -8.01
CA PRO A 34 10.54 -7.52 -7.13
C PRO A 34 10.30 -8.53 -6.00
N ARG A 35 11.36 -9.20 -5.54
CA ARG A 35 11.31 -10.12 -4.38
C ARG A 35 11.33 -9.37 -3.06
N CYS A 36 12.02 -8.23 -3.01
CA CYS A 36 12.12 -7.36 -1.84
C CYS A 36 12.10 -5.89 -2.29
N LEU A 37 11.68 -5.01 -1.39
CA LEU A 37 11.74 -3.56 -1.57
C LEU A 37 12.95 -3.03 -0.81
N LEU A 38 13.75 -2.19 -1.47
CA LEU A 38 14.90 -1.53 -0.87
C LEU A 38 14.49 -0.20 -0.23
N GLY A 39 15.35 0.36 0.62
CA GLY A 39 15.17 1.74 1.10
C GLY A 39 15.07 2.73 -0.06
N ASN A 40 14.34 3.83 0.15
CA ASN A 40 14.23 4.95 -0.80
C ASN A 40 13.70 4.58 -2.20
N CYS A 41 12.90 3.51 -2.29
CA CYS A 41 12.19 3.16 -3.52
C CYS A 41 10.70 3.49 -3.43
N THR A 42 10.06 3.65 -4.59
CA THR A 42 8.60 3.69 -4.68
C THR A 42 8.11 2.36 -5.24
N ALA A 43 6.96 1.88 -4.80
CA ALA A 43 6.45 0.58 -5.23
C ALA A 43 4.94 0.56 -5.35
N ASN A 44 4.43 -0.21 -6.32
CA ASN A 44 3.02 -0.56 -6.41
C ASN A 44 2.82 -1.90 -5.74
N VAL A 45 2.00 -1.90 -4.68
CA VAL A 45 1.75 -3.07 -3.84
C VAL A 45 0.25 -3.30 -3.69
N GLU A 46 -0.14 -4.56 -3.50
CA GLU A 46 -1.49 -4.93 -3.07
C GLU A 46 -1.48 -5.13 -1.55
N LEU A 47 -2.41 -4.46 -0.88
CA LEU A 47 -2.63 -4.59 0.55
C LEU A 47 -3.95 -5.33 0.80
N THR A 48 -3.93 -6.23 1.77
CA THR A 48 -5.13 -6.89 2.28
C THR A 48 -5.27 -6.56 3.75
N PHE A 49 -6.46 -6.11 4.12
CA PHE A 49 -6.78 -5.71 5.48
C PHE A 49 -7.42 -6.86 6.23
N GLU A 50 -7.10 -6.98 7.52
CA GLU A 50 -7.69 -8.00 8.39
C GLU A 50 -9.18 -7.75 8.68
N ARG A 51 -9.58 -6.47 8.65
CA ARG A 51 -10.95 -6.01 8.89
C ARG A 51 -11.40 -5.08 7.76
N PRO A 52 -12.71 -4.97 7.50
CA PRO A 52 -13.23 -4.01 6.54
C PRO A 52 -12.89 -2.58 6.98
N ILE A 53 -12.46 -1.75 6.03
CA ILE A 53 -12.14 -0.33 6.27
C ILE A 53 -12.77 0.55 5.20
N CYS A 54 -13.02 1.80 5.56
CA CYS A 54 -13.46 2.84 4.64
C CYS A 54 -12.22 3.57 4.09
N ILE A 55 -11.91 3.34 2.82
CA ILE A 55 -10.82 4.02 2.09
C ILE A 55 -11.33 4.46 0.73
N GLU A 56 -10.69 5.49 0.17
CA GLU A 56 -11.00 5.90 -1.20
C GLU A 56 -9.76 6.17 -2.05
N VAL A 57 -9.96 6.16 -3.37
CA VAL A 57 -8.91 6.53 -4.32
C VAL A 57 -8.49 7.98 -4.09
N TYR A 58 -7.17 8.22 -4.04
CA TYR A 58 -6.60 9.54 -3.75
C TYR A 58 -7.10 10.65 -4.65
N GLU A 59 -7.34 10.34 -5.93
CA GLU A 59 -7.89 11.28 -6.91
C GLU A 59 -9.32 11.73 -6.57
N LYS A 60 -10.13 10.85 -5.99
CA LYS A 60 -11.51 11.16 -5.57
C LYS A 60 -11.53 11.90 -4.24
N CYS A 61 -10.77 11.42 -3.27
CA CYS A 61 -10.74 11.99 -1.92
C CYS A 61 -9.33 11.93 -1.35
N LYS A 62 -8.62 13.06 -1.44
CA LYS A 62 -7.24 13.20 -0.95
C LYS A 62 -7.04 12.77 0.53
N PRO A 63 -7.92 13.14 1.50
CA PRO A 63 -7.71 12.72 2.88
C PRO A 63 -7.94 11.23 3.11
N LEU A 64 -8.89 10.60 2.41
CA LEU A 64 -9.17 9.16 2.56
C LEU A 64 -8.21 8.27 1.76
N GLY A 65 -7.51 8.83 0.77
CA GLY A 65 -6.55 8.10 -0.04
C GLY A 65 -5.11 8.17 0.46
N ARG A 66 -4.78 9.00 1.47
CA ARG A 66 -3.43 9.08 2.05
C ARG A 66 -3.32 8.13 3.24
N PHE A 67 -2.21 7.41 3.29
CA PHE A 67 -1.93 6.48 4.39
C PHE A 67 -0.45 6.38 4.71
N MET A 68 -0.18 5.81 5.88
CA MET A 68 1.17 5.52 6.35
C MET A 68 1.25 4.07 6.83
N LEU A 69 2.31 3.37 6.46
CA LEU A 69 2.61 2.04 6.95
C LEU A 69 3.65 2.13 8.07
N ARG A 70 3.40 1.44 9.17
CA ARG A 70 4.31 1.37 10.32
C ARG A 70 4.53 -0.06 10.79
N VAL A 71 5.73 -0.31 11.33
CA VAL A 71 6.14 -1.59 11.92
C VAL A 71 6.99 -1.28 13.15
N GLY A 72 6.70 -1.91 14.29
CA GLY A 72 7.52 -1.74 15.50
C GLY A 72 7.64 -0.29 16.02
N GLY A 73 6.67 0.58 15.71
CA GLY A 73 6.72 2.00 16.06
C GLY A 73 7.38 2.90 15.00
N GLU A 74 8.07 2.34 14.03
CA GLU A 74 8.72 3.09 12.96
C GLU A 74 7.84 3.23 11.72
N SER A 75 7.93 4.38 11.05
CA SER A 75 7.23 4.65 9.79
C SER A 75 8.06 4.15 8.61
N ILE A 76 7.58 3.09 7.96
CA ILE A 76 8.32 2.41 6.88
C ILE A 76 8.01 2.99 5.49
N ALA A 77 6.78 3.49 5.29
CA ALA A 77 6.36 4.02 4.00
C ALA A 77 5.16 4.96 4.13
N GLY A 78 5.13 6.01 3.31
CA GLY A 78 3.95 6.82 3.03
C GLY A 78 3.41 6.49 1.65
N GLY A 79 2.09 6.41 1.49
CA GLY A 79 1.49 5.99 0.23
C GLY A 79 0.15 6.65 -0.06
N THR A 80 -0.26 6.53 -1.32
CA THR A 80 -1.57 6.97 -1.82
C THR A 80 -2.32 5.80 -2.45
N VAL A 81 -3.62 5.70 -2.19
CA VAL A 81 -4.49 4.67 -2.75
C VAL A 81 -4.76 4.99 -4.22
N THR A 82 -4.35 4.09 -5.11
CA THR A 82 -4.54 4.22 -6.56
C THR A 82 -5.72 3.39 -7.07
N LYS A 83 -6.00 2.24 -6.45
CA LYS A 83 -7.07 1.34 -6.86
C LYS A 83 -7.63 0.55 -5.68
N LEU A 84 -8.95 0.42 -5.65
CA LEU A 84 -9.66 -0.47 -4.74
C LEU A 84 -9.89 -1.83 -5.42
N ILE A 85 -9.60 -2.92 -4.72
CA ILE A 85 -9.76 -4.28 -5.22
C ILE A 85 -10.79 -4.97 -4.32
N PRO A 86 -11.94 -5.43 -4.86
CA PRO A 86 -12.92 -6.15 -4.06
C PRO A 86 -12.33 -7.49 -3.63
N SER A 87 -12.50 -7.85 -2.36
CA SER A 87 -12.26 -9.23 -1.91
C SER A 87 -13.28 -10.12 -2.58
N LYS A 88 -12.84 -11.13 -3.34
CA LYS A 88 -13.73 -12.22 -3.77
C LYS A 88 -14.25 -12.92 -2.52
N LYS A 89 -15.41 -12.52 -2.00
CA LYS A 89 -16.23 -13.41 -1.19
C LYS A 89 -16.94 -14.30 -2.19
N GLU A 90 -16.68 -15.61 -2.10
CA GLU A 90 -17.51 -16.60 -2.77
C GLU A 90 -18.97 -16.35 -2.38
N PRO A 91 -19.92 -16.40 -3.33
CA PRO A 91 -21.31 -16.51 -2.96
C PRO A 91 -21.47 -17.84 -2.22
N SER A 92 -21.58 -17.79 -0.90
CA SER A 92 -22.09 -18.91 -0.10
C SER A 92 -23.52 -19.18 -0.56
N CYS A 93 -23.75 -20.41 -1.03
CA CYS A 93 -25.04 -20.93 -1.45
C CYS A 93 -26.17 -20.66 -0.46
#